data_AF-A0A354A050-F1
#
_entry.id   AF-A0A354A050-F1
#
_cell.length_a   1.000
_cell.length_b   1.000
_cell.length_c   1.000
_cell.angle_alpha   90.00
_cell.angle_beta   90.00
_cell.angle_gamma   90.00
#
_symmetry.space_group_name_H-M   'P 1'
#
loop_
_entity.id
_entity.type
_entity.pdbx_description
1 polymer ?
#
loop_
_entity_poly.entity_id
_entity_poly.type
_entity_poly.pdbx_seq_one_letter_code
_entity_poly.pdbx_strand_id
1 'polypeptide(L)'
;MDTNRILKVFIASPGDIIVERKIVREVCLGLNESELLRHLSVSLHTAMWGDVFPSAEDPQAMINRLVDECDILVCIFYKRVDTQPDWSESENLNKFLLAYDSWKSLKKPHVMCYFKDVKASIEDSPYSEVNQVNKLKEKIQKEHILFTEEFSAPYEFCEKIYDHIEKWVRDNTRKH
;
A
#
# COMPACT_ATOMS: atom_id res chain seq x y z
N MET A 1 10.44 28.53 13.77
CA MET A 1 9.84 28.01 12.52
C MET A 1 9.37 26.62 12.85
N ASP A 2 8.06 26.41 12.97
CA ASP A 2 7.53 25.07 13.16
C ASP A 2 7.82 24.27 11.88
N THR A 3 8.77 23.33 11.98
CA THR A 3 9.12 22.46 10.87
C THR A 3 7.98 21.48 10.64
N ASN A 4 7.23 21.67 9.54
CA ASN A 4 6.20 20.73 9.10
C ASN A 4 6.86 19.39 8.74
N ARG A 5 6.43 18.29 9.39
CA ARG A 5 6.91 16.94 9.08
C ARG A 5 6.11 16.39 7.90
N ILE A 6 6.81 16.02 6.83
CA ILE A 6 6.20 15.35 5.68
C ILE A 6 6.32 13.84 5.88
N LEU A 7 5.19 13.14 5.88
CA LEU A 7 5.13 11.68 5.87
C LEU A 7 4.90 11.20 4.44
N LYS A 8 5.70 10.25 3.97
CA LYS A 8 5.54 9.66 2.64
C LYS A 8 4.63 8.44 2.70
N VAL A 9 3.57 8.47 1.91
CA VAL A 9 2.58 7.40 1.74
C VAL A 9 2.77 6.77 0.37
N PHE A 10 3.32 5.56 0.33
CA PHE A 10 3.55 4.85 -0.91
C PHE A 10 2.39 3.92 -1.25
N ILE A 11 1.91 3.95 -2.49
CA ILE A 11 0.80 3.13 -2.95
C ILE A 11 1.33 2.05 -3.89
N ALA A 12 1.22 0.79 -3.48
CA ALA A 12 1.54 -0.38 -4.28
C ALA A 12 0.24 -1.10 -4.68
N SER A 13 -0.03 -1.17 -5.98
CA SER A 13 -1.20 -1.88 -6.50
C SER A 13 -0.96 -2.39 -7.91
N PRO A 14 -1.62 -3.48 -8.35
CA PRO A 14 -1.68 -3.85 -9.74
C PRO A 14 -2.38 -2.78 -10.61
N GLY A 15 -2.28 -2.93 -11.93
CA GLY A 15 -2.80 -1.99 -12.92
C GLY A 15 -4.33 -1.77 -12.84
N ASP A 16 -5.09 -2.78 -12.43
CA ASP A 16 -6.56 -2.80 -12.37
C ASP A 16 -7.17 -2.03 -11.16
N ILE A 17 -6.34 -1.57 -10.23
CA ILE A 17 -6.74 -0.81 -9.04
C ILE A 17 -6.74 0.70 -9.34
N ILE A 18 -7.58 1.16 -10.27
CA ILE A 18 -7.57 2.59 -10.66
C ILE A 18 -8.30 3.45 -9.62
N VAL A 19 -9.49 3.01 -9.20
CA VAL A 19 -10.39 3.78 -8.33
C VAL A 19 -9.79 3.92 -6.93
N GLU A 20 -9.29 2.83 -6.37
CA GLU A 20 -8.79 2.81 -5.00
C GLU A 20 -7.49 3.60 -4.86
N ARG A 21 -6.61 3.60 -5.88
CA ARG A 21 -5.44 4.49 -5.93
C ARG A 21 -5.84 5.96 -5.83
N LYS A 22 -6.89 6.36 -6.53
CA LYS A 22 -7.42 7.72 -6.47
C LYS A 22 -7.97 8.04 -5.08
N ILE A 23 -8.70 7.09 -4.47
CA ILE A 23 -9.23 7.23 -3.11
C ILE A 23 -8.12 7.47 -2.09
N VAL A 24 -7.02 6.70 -2.12
CA VAL A 24 -5.91 6.92 -1.18
C VAL A 24 -5.35 8.35 -1.32
N ARG A 25 -5.16 8.83 -2.56
CA ARG A 25 -4.68 10.19 -2.81
C ARG A 25 -5.64 11.24 -2.26
N GLU A 26 -6.94 11.10 -2.53
CA GLU A 26 -7.97 12.02 -2.06
C GLU A 26 -8.09 12.03 -0.53
N VAL A 27 -7.98 10.87 0.11
CA VAL A 27 -7.97 10.75 1.57
C VAL A 27 -6.76 11.45 2.17
N CYS A 28 -5.55 11.25 1.63
CA CYS A 28 -4.36 11.95 2.11
C CYS A 28 -4.48 13.47 1.95
N LEU A 29 -5.04 13.95 0.83
CA LEU A 29 -5.31 15.36 0.62
C LEU A 29 -6.35 15.91 1.62
N GLY A 30 -7.45 15.19 1.84
CA GLY A 30 -8.47 15.57 2.82
C GLY A 30 -7.93 15.62 4.25
N LEU A 31 -7.09 14.64 4.62
CA LEU A 31 -6.42 14.63 5.92
C LEU A 31 -5.46 15.81 6.09
N ASN A 32 -4.76 16.25 5.05
CA ASN A 32 -3.88 17.42 5.12
C ASN A 32 -4.63 18.71 5.50
N GLU A 33 -5.90 18.82 5.11
CA GLU A 33 -6.76 19.96 5.46
C GLU A 33 -7.39 19.83 6.87
N SER A 34 -7.30 18.64 7.48
CA SER A 34 -7.88 18.38 8.79
C SER A 34 -7.20 19.20 9.90
N GLU A 35 -7.99 19.58 10.91
CA GLU A 35 -7.46 20.24 12.11
C GLU A 35 -6.42 19.37 12.83
N LEU A 36 -6.58 18.03 12.76
CA LEU A 36 -5.64 17.09 13.38
C LEU A 36 -4.23 17.25 12.82
N LEU A 37 -4.06 17.16 11.50
CA LEU A 37 -2.73 17.22 10.88
C LEU A 37 -2.13 18.63 10.97
N ARG A 38 -2.97 19.67 10.85
CA ARG A 38 -2.55 21.06 11.10
C ARG A 38 -2.00 21.25 12.51
N HIS A 39 -2.70 20.73 13.53
CA HIS A 39 -2.26 20.81 14.92
C HIS A 39 -0.96 20.04 15.16
N LEU A 40 -0.81 18.87 14.54
CA LEU A 40 0.39 18.05 14.64
C LEU A 40 1.58 18.62 13.84
N SER A 41 1.36 19.61 12.97
CA SER A 41 2.34 20.11 12.00
C SER A 41 2.87 18.98 11.11
N VAL A 42 1.95 18.16 10.61
CA VAL A 42 2.22 17.00 9.76
C VAL A 42 1.50 17.15 8.43
N SER A 43 2.11 16.66 7.36
CA SER A 43 1.48 16.54 6.04
C SER A 43 1.79 15.19 5.41
N LEU A 44 0.88 14.67 4.61
CA LEU A 44 0.97 13.42 3.88
C LEU A 44 1.28 13.71 2.41
N HIS A 45 2.27 13.01 1.85
CA HIS A 45 2.59 13.05 0.43
C HIS A 45 2.45 11.65 -0.17
N THR A 46 1.63 11.51 -1.21
CA THR A 46 1.40 10.20 -1.84
C THR A 46 2.32 10.00 -3.04
N ALA A 47 2.78 8.77 -3.23
CA ALA A 47 3.62 8.40 -4.38
C ALA A 47 3.39 6.95 -4.82
N MET A 48 3.72 6.65 -6.07
CA MET A 48 3.70 5.30 -6.65
C MET A 48 5.03 4.94 -7.33
N TRP A 49 5.18 3.67 -7.73
CA TRP A 49 6.39 3.18 -8.42
C TRP A 49 6.75 4.04 -9.65
N GLY A 50 5.78 4.31 -10.53
CA GLY A 50 6.01 5.15 -11.72
C GLY A 50 6.27 6.64 -11.44
N ASP A 51 5.92 7.12 -10.24
CA ASP A 51 6.16 8.52 -9.84
C ASP A 51 7.59 8.71 -9.30
N VAL A 52 8.20 7.65 -8.75
CA VAL A 52 9.42 7.72 -7.93
C VAL A 52 10.61 6.96 -8.55
N PHE A 53 10.35 5.92 -9.34
CA PHE A 53 11.38 5.01 -9.83
C PHE A 53 11.36 4.96 -11.36
N PRO A 54 12.49 5.25 -12.04
CA PRO A 54 12.65 4.93 -13.45
C PRO A 54 12.45 3.44 -13.68
N SER A 55 11.84 3.04 -14.79
CA SER A 55 11.51 1.65 -15.12
C SER A 55 12.72 0.69 -15.26
N ALA A 56 13.96 1.19 -15.12
CA ALA A 56 15.19 0.42 -15.26
C ALA A 56 15.98 0.25 -13.95
N GLU A 57 15.40 0.63 -12.81
CA GLU A 57 16.09 0.59 -11.53
C GLU A 57 16.13 -0.80 -10.90
N ASP A 58 17.26 -1.13 -10.26
CA ASP A 58 17.48 -2.41 -9.59
C ASP A 58 16.44 -2.66 -8.47
N PRO A 59 15.80 -3.85 -8.42
CA PRO A 59 14.77 -4.16 -7.43
C PRO A 59 15.22 -3.99 -5.97
N GLN A 60 16.50 -4.24 -5.65
CA GLN A 60 16.98 -4.10 -4.28
C GLN A 60 17.19 -2.62 -3.91
N ALA A 61 17.72 -1.82 -4.83
CA ALA A 61 17.82 -0.37 -4.64
C ALA A 61 16.44 0.28 -4.42
N MET A 62 15.45 -0.21 -5.17
CA MET A 62 14.06 0.19 -5.04
C MET A 62 13.49 -0.10 -3.63
N ILE A 63 13.70 -1.31 -3.11
CA ILE A 63 13.25 -1.70 -1.77
C ILE A 63 13.96 -0.89 -0.69
N ASN A 64 15.27 -0.68 -0.82
CA ASN A 64 16.04 0.08 0.17
C ASN A 64 15.51 1.50 0.33
N ARG A 65 15.21 2.20 -0.78
CA ARG A 65 14.55 3.52 -0.70
C ARG A 65 13.16 3.46 -0.12
N LEU A 66 12.38 2.44 -0.47
CA LEU A 66 11.05 2.28 0.12
C LEU A 66 11.15 2.11 1.63
N VAL A 67 12.12 1.35 2.12
CA VAL A 67 12.39 1.18 3.55
C VAL A 67 12.85 2.49 4.21
N ASP A 68 13.74 3.23 3.56
CA ASP A 68 14.38 4.43 4.13
C ASP A 68 13.48 5.66 4.09
N GLU A 69 12.69 5.82 3.04
CA GLU A 69 11.95 7.05 2.76
C GLU A 69 10.44 6.94 3.02
N CYS A 70 9.87 5.73 3.00
CA CYS A 70 8.43 5.56 3.19
C CYS A 70 8.09 5.55 4.68
N ASP A 71 7.03 6.25 5.06
CA ASP A 71 6.45 6.13 6.41
C ASP A 71 5.30 5.10 6.41
N ILE A 72 4.45 5.14 5.38
CA ILE A 72 3.27 4.28 5.25
C ILE A 72 3.24 3.65 3.84
N LEU A 73 3.25 2.32 3.77
CA LEU A 73 3.04 1.56 2.55
C LEU A 73 1.60 1.03 2.50
N VAL A 74 0.82 1.49 1.53
CA VAL A 74 -0.54 1.01 1.26
C VAL A 74 -0.50 0.02 0.10
N CYS A 75 -0.81 -1.24 0.38
CA CYS A 75 -0.85 -2.30 -0.62
C CYS A 75 -2.31 -2.66 -0.92
N ILE A 76 -2.70 -2.66 -2.19
CA ILE A 76 -4.09 -2.92 -2.61
C ILE A 76 -4.10 -4.01 -3.68
N PHE A 77 -4.86 -5.07 -3.44
CA PHE A 77 -4.97 -6.22 -4.34
C PHE A 77 -6.42 -6.49 -4.75
N TYR A 78 -6.63 -6.99 -5.97
CA TYR A 78 -7.94 -7.46 -6.45
C TYR A 78 -7.77 -8.81 -7.16
N LYS A 79 -7.97 -8.86 -8.49
CA LYS A 79 -7.89 -10.10 -9.28
C LYS A 79 -6.54 -10.32 -9.91
N ARG A 80 -5.77 -9.24 -10.09
CA ARG A 80 -4.51 -9.26 -10.79
C ARG A 80 -3.31 -9.30 -9.88
N VAL A 81 -2.29 -9.95 -10.40
CA VAL A 81 -0.91 -9.95 -9.94
C VAL A 81 -0.02 -9.20 -10.96
N ASP A 82 -0.56 -8.96 -12.17
CA ASP A 82 0.09 -8.45 -13.38
C ASP A 82 1.15 -9.42 -13.91
N THR A 83 0.68 -10.44 -14.65
CA THR A 83 1.53 -11.39 -15.40
C THR A 83 1.25 -11.28 -16.90
N GLN A 84 1.45 -10.10 -17.52
CA GLN A 84 1.43 -10.03 -18.99
C GLN A 84 2.79 -10.47 -19.58
N PRO A 85 2.81 -11.31 -20.64
CA PRO A 85 4.03 -11.89 -21.20
C PRO A 85 4.81 -10.94 -22.11
N ASP A 86 4.18 -9.87 -22.58
CA ASP A 86 4.84 -8.79 -23.29
C ASP A 86 4.76 -7.54 -22.43
N TRP A 87 5.86 -6.82 -22.34
CA TRP A 87 6.12 -5.62 -21.56
C TRP A 87 6.71 -5.88 -20.16
N SER A 88 7.73 -5.10 -19.88
CA SER A 88 8.65 -5.08 -18.74
C SER A 88 8.02 -4.80 -17.37
N GLU A 89 6.88 -5.41 -17.07
CA GLU A 89 6.06 -5.15 -15.88
C GLU A 89 5.71 -6.42 -15.07
N SER A 90 6.41 -7.53 -15.29
CA SER A 90 6.29 -8.74 -14.44
C SER A 90 6.94 -8.57 -13.04
N GLU A 91 7.02 -7.34 -12.54
CA GLU A 91 7.89 -6.96 -11.43
C GLU A 91 7.11 -6.72 -10.12
N ASN A 92 5.78 -6.59 -10.10
CA ASN A 92 5.11 -6.04 -8.91
C ASN A 92 4.87 -7.02 -7.74
N LEU A 93 4.41 -8.26 -7.98
CA LEU A 93 4.28 -9.23 -6.88
C LEU A 93 5.64 -9.67 -6.34
N ASN A 94 6.60 -9.92 -7.22
CA ASN A 94 7.95 -10.27 -6.81
C ASN A 94 8.58 -9.11 -6.01
N LYS A 95 8.45 -7.85 -6.47
CA LYS A 95 8.89 -6.69 -5.69
C LYS A 95 8.14 -6.54 -4.36
N PHE A 96 6.83 -6.77 -4.33
CA PHE A 96 6.07 -6.77 -3.08
C PHE A 96 6.58 -7.86 -2.13
N LEU A 97 6.78 -9.09 -2.60
CA LEU A 97 7.29 -10.19 -1.78
C LEU A 97 8.71 -9.91 -1.28
N LEU A 98 9.57 -9.34 -2.12
CA LEU A 98 10.92 -8.93 -1.71
C LEU A 98 10.88 -7.79 -0.68
N ALA A 99 10.00 -6.80 -0.87
CA ALA A 99 9.77 -5.72 0.09
C ALA A 99 9.17 -6.27 1.40
N TYR A 100 8.25 -7.22 1.32
CA TYR A 100 7.62 -7.90 2.45
C TYR A 100 8.63 -8.71 3.27
N ASP A 101 9.47 -9.50 2.59
CA ASP A 101 10.50 -10.29 3.26
C ASP A 101 11.59 -9.39 3.86
N SER A 102 11.94 -8.27 3.21
CA SER A 102 12.82 -7.25 3.80
C SER A 102 12.17 -6.59 5.03
N TRP A 103 10.90 -6.21 4.91
CA TRP A 103 10.11 -5.60 5.98
C TRP A 103 10.03 -6.48 7.24
N LYS A 104 9.99 -7.81 7.10
CA LYS A 104 9.96 -8.74 8.24
C LYS A 104 11.08 -8.49 9.24
N SER A 105 12.25 -8.08 8.76
CA SER A 105 13.43 -7.80 9.58
C SER A 105 13.46 -6.37 10.12
N LEU A 106 13.03 -5.38 9.33
CA LEU A 106 13.19 -3.96 9.65
C LEU A 106 11.98 -3.32 10.34
N LYS A 107 10.79 -3.91 10.15
CA LYS A 107 9.50 -3.42 10.66
C LYS A 107 9.17 -1.97 10.25
N LYS A 108 9.73 -1.51 9.13
CA LYS A 108 9.47 -0.20 8.49
C LYS A 108 9.46 -0.37 6.97
N PRO A 109 8.61 0.35 6.22
CA PRO A 109 7.56 1.30 6.66
C PRO A 109 6.41 0.63 7.42
N HIS A 110 5.44 1.40 7.93
CA HIS A 110 4.18 0.81 8.39
C HIS A 110 3.37 0.32 7.19
N VAL A 111 2.99 -0.95 7.15
CA VAL A 111 2.32 -1.55 5.98
C VAL A 111 0.85 -1.80 6.28
N MET A 112 -0.04 -1.29 5.41
CA MET A 112 -1.48 -1.54 5.42
C MET A 112 -1.86 -2.28 4.13
N CYS A 113 -2.28 -3.54 4.24
CA CYS A 113 -2.71 -4.34 3.10
C CYS A 113 -4.23 -4.41 3.00
N TYR A 114 -4.76 -4.20 1.79
CA TYR A 114 -6.18 -4.22 1.50
C TYR A 114 -6.48 -5.18 0.34
N PHE A 115 -7.47 -6.04 0.53
CA PHE A 115 -7.93 -7.00 -0.47
C PHE A 115 -9.36 -6.65 -0.89
N LYS A 116 -9.53 -6.28 -2.15
CA LYS A 116 -10.85 -6.08 -2.73
C LYS A 116 -11.54 -7.43 -2.87
N ASP A 117 -12.70 -7.57 -2.25
CA ASP A 117 -13.47 -8.81 -2.28
C ASP A 117 -13.86 -9.14 -3.73
N VAL A 118 -13.49 -10.35 -4.11
CA VAL A 118 -13.93 -11.00 -5.33
C VAL A 118 -15.08 -11.90 -4.90
N LYS A 119 -16.32 -11.39 -4.91
CA LYS A 119 -17.50 -12.27 -4.77
C LYS A 119 -17.28 -13.50 -5.64
N ALA A 120 -17.18 -14.65 -4.97
CA ALA A 120 -16.55 -15.89 -5.40
C ALA A 120 -16.53 -16.10 -6.93
N SER A 121 -15.41 -15.75 -7.56
CA SER A 121 -14.98 -16.41 -8.79
C SER A 121 -13.76 -17.24 -8.41
N ILE A 122 -14.02 -18.39 -7.78
CA ILE A 122 -12.98 -19.41 -7.63
C ILE A 122 -12.74 -19.92 -9.06
N GLU A 123 -11.62 -19.54 -9.64
CA GLU A 123 -11.16 -20.14 -10.88
C GLU A 123 -10.45 -21.44 -10.54
N ASP A 124 -10.83 -22.55 -11.18
CA ASP A 124 -10.27 -23.89 -10.90
C ASP A 124 -8.78 -24.01 -11.28
N SER A 125 -8.23 -23.04 -12.01
CA SER A 125 -6.82 -23.05 -12.40
C SER A 125 -5.92 -22.54 -11.26
N PRO A 126 -4.97 -23.33 -10.72
CA PRO A 126 -4.03 -22.86 -9.71
C PRO A 126 -3.07 -21.77 -10.20
N TYR A 127 -3.05 -21.53 -11.52
CA TYR A 127 -2.28 -20.50 -12.20
C TYR A 127 -3.05 -19.20 -12.42
N SER A 128 -4.35 -19.15 -12.09
CA SER A 128 -5.11 -17.91 -12.18
C SER A 128 -4.53 -16.85 -11.24
N GLU A 129 -4.50 -15.60 -11.70
CA GLU A 129 -4.03 -14.47 -10.90
C GLU A 129 -4.86 -14.34 -9.60
N VAL A 130 -6.17 -14.64 -9.67
CA VAL A 130 -7.05 -14.67 -8.49
C VAL A 130 -6.58 -15.66 -7.43
N ASN A 131 -6.19 -16.88 -7.83
CA ASN A 131 -5.68 -17.87 -6.88
C ASN A 131 -4.33 -17.46 -6.30
N GLN A 132 -3.50 -16.76 -7.05
CA GLN A 132 -2.23 -16.22 -6.55
C GLN A 132 -2.46 -15.11 -5.51
N VAL A 133 -3.40 -14.19 -5.74
CA VAL A 133 -3.79 -13.16 -4.75
C VAL A 133 -4.35 -13.82 -3.49
N ASN A 134 -5.21 -14.84 -3.62
CA ASN A 134 -5.75 -15.57 -2.48
C ASN A 134 -4.65 -16.26 -1.65
N LYS A 135 -3.68 -16.91 -2.30
CA LYS A 135 -2.51 -17.50 -1.62
C LYS A 135 -1.67 -16.45 -0.91
N LEU A 136 -1.47 -15.28 -1.52
CA LEU A 136 -0.74 -14.17 -0.89
C LEU A 136 -1.47 -13.69 0.37
N LYS A 137 -2.78 -13.48 0.26
CA LYS A 137 -3.65 -13.09 1.38
C LYS A 137 -3.54 -14.11 2.52
N GLU A 138 -3.72 -15.39 2.23
CA GLU A 138 -3.60 -16.48 3.21
C GLU A 138 -2.22 -16.51 3.87
N LYS A 139 -1.15 -16.33 3.09
CA LYS A 139 0.23 -16.28 3.62
C LYS A 139 0.40 -15.14 4.62
N ILE A 140 -0.01 -13.92 4.25
CA ILE A 140 0.14 -12.74 5.11
C ILE A 140 -0.72 -12.88 6.37
N GLN A 141 -1.97 -13.33 6.22
CA GLN A 141 -2.88 -13.54 7.34
C GLN A 141 -2.37 -14.61 8.31
N LYS A 142 -1.87 -15.74 7.80
CA LYS A 142 -1.32 -16.84 8.62
C LYS A 142 -0.08 -16.42 9.40
N GLU A 143 0.77 -15.57 8.82
CA GLU A 143 1.95 -15.06 9.50
C GLU A 143 1.57 -14.04 10.61
N HIS A 144 0.36 -13.45 10.58
CA HIS A 144 -0.14 -12.46 11.55
C HIS A 144 0.80 -11.27 11.80
N ILE A 145 1.70 -10.99 10.85
CA ILE A 145 2.72 -9.96 11.01
C ILE A 145 2.32 -8.62 10.41
N LEU A 146 1.35 -8.59 9.49
CA LEU A 146 0.88 -7.37 8.84
C LEU A 146 -0.60 -7.12 9.09
N PHE A 147 -0.94 -5.84 9.05
CA PHE A 147 -2.32 -5.40 8.97
C PHE A 147 -2.91 -5.81 7.62
N THR A 148 -4.05 -6.49 7.65
CA THR A 148 -4.82 -6.87 6.45
C THR A 148 -6.29 -6.56 6.66
N GLU A 149 -6.90 -5.90 5.68
CA GLU A 149 -8.34 -5.63 5.65
C GLU A 149 -8.94 -6.00 4.29
N GLU A 150 -10.24 -6.24 4.29
CA GLU A 150 -11.00 -6.55 3.08
C GLU A 150 -12.01 -5.44 2.81
N PHE A 151 -12.44 -5.27 1.56
CA PHE A 151 -13.51 -4.34 1.22
C PHE A 151 -14.24 -4.78 -0.04
N SER A 152 -15.54 -4.51 -0.12
CA SER A 152 -16.38 -4.87 -1.28
C SER A 152 -16.72 -3.67 -2.16
N ALA A 153 -16.62 -2.45 -1.64
CA ALA A 153 -17.05 -1.24 -2.34
C ALA A 153 -16.08 -0.07 -2.15
N PRO A 154 -16.02 0.88 -3.11
CA PRO A 154 -15.14 2.05 -3.00
C PRO A 154 -15.41 2.92 -1.77
N TYR A 155 -16.67 3.11 -1.36
CA TYR A 155 -16.99 3.93 -0.18
C TYR A 155 -16.47 3.29 1.11
N GLU A 156 -16.61 1.96 1.23
CA GLU A 156 -16.11 1.20 2.38
C GLU A 156 -14.59 1.29 2.46
N PHE A 157 -13.91 1.18 1.31
CA PHE A 157 -12.47 1.37 1.24
C PHE A 157 -12.05 2.79 1.68
N CYS A 158 -12.79 3.81 1.23
CA CYS A 158 -12.55 5.20 1.60
C CYS A 158 -12.64 5.44 3.11
N GLU A 159 -13.68 4.92 3.77
CA GLU A 159 -13.83 5.03 5.23
C GLU A 159 -12.68 4.32 5.95
N LYS A 160 -12.38 3.08 5.56
CA LYS A 160 -11.31 2.28 6.16
C LYS A 160 -9.94 2.94 6.03
N ILE A 161 -9.56 3.39 4.83
CA ILE A 161 -8.23 3.99 4.62
C ILE A 161 -8.10 5.33 5.36
N TYR A 162 -9.17 6.13 5.41
CA TYR A 162 -9.20 7.37 6.17
C TYR A 162 -8.94 7.09 7.66
N ASP A 163 -9.74 6.22 8.27
CA ASP A 163 -9.64 5.90 9.69
C ASP A 163 -8.26 5.33 10.05
N HIS A 164 -7.73 4.43 9.23
CA HIS A 164 -6.45 3.77 9.51
C HIS A 164 -5.26 4.72 9.39
N ILE A 165 -5.22 5.58 8.35
CA ILE A 165 -4.16 6.58 8.21
C ILE A 165 -4.27 7.62 9.33
N GLU A 166 -5.46 8.16 9.60
CA GLU A 166 -5.67 9.15 10.65
C GLU A 166 -5.22 8.62 12.01
N LYS A 167 -5.65 7.39 12.35
CA LYS A 167 -5.24 6.71 13.58
C LYS A 167 -3.73 6.52 13.66
N TRP A 168 -3.11 6.02 12.60
CA TRP A 168 -1.67 5.81 12.57
C TRP A 168 -0.91 7.12 12.81
N VAL A 169 -1.30 8.20 12.11
CA VAL A 169 -0.70 9.53 12.29
C VAL A 169 -0.86 9.98 13.75
N ARG A 170 -2.07 9.89 14.29
CA ARG A 170 -2.38 10.27 15.68
C ARG A 170 -1.54 9.53 16.71
N ASP A 171 -1.20 8.28 16.46
CA ASP A 171 -0.47 7.44 17.41
C ASP A 171 1.05 7.55 17.24
N ASN A 172 1.55 7.94 16.06
CA ASN A 172 2.99 7.96 15.74
C ASN A 172 3.60 9.36 15.60
N THR A 173 2.79 10.42 15.75
CA THR A 173 3.27 11.81 15.60
C THR A 173 2.92 12.73 16.77
N ARG A 174 2.44 12.18 17.90
CA ARG A 174 2.22 12.99 19.10
C ARG A 174 3.53 13.63 19.53
N LYS A 175 3.52 14.97 19.62
CA LYS A 175 4.58 15.72 20.29
C LYS A 175 4.49 15.37 21.78
N HIS A 176 5.59 14.85 22.34
CA HIS A 176 5.77 14.77 23.79
C HIS A 176 5.85 16.17 24.39
#